data_AF-A0A9C9JNU3-F1
#
_entry.id   AF-A0A9C9JNU3-F1
#
_cell.length_a   1.000
_cell.length_b   1.000
_cell.length_c   1.000
_cell.angle_alpha   90.00
_cell.angle_beta   90.00
_cell.angle_gamma   90.00
#
_symmetry.space_group_name_H-M   'P 1'
#
loop_
_entity.id
_entity.type
_entity.pdbx_description
1 polymer ?
#
loop_
_entity_poly.entity_id
_entity_poly.type
_entity_poly.pdbx_seq_one_letter_code
_entity_poly.pdbx_strand_id
1 'polypeptide(L)'
;MNQVSGNLDDFVRKQIKINQSPEMENEFRNIQNQLSASSQKIQRQIESIDSTLNSVIQKTYDSAGNAIEKLQDRILRRIQETENLAVQHFNEIHQSIYPSAEPQERVISSVYFLNKYGPEWLNTIMTQIDLNNFKRQSINL
;
A
#
# COMPACT_ATOMS: atom_id res chain seq x y z
N MET A 1 -0.61 18.95 20.04
CA MET A 1 0.74 18.46 19.67
C MET A 1 0.74 17.11 18.93
N ASN A 2 -0.41 16.42 18.85
CA ASN A 2 -0.69 15.31 17.90
C ASN A 2 -0.66 15.70 16.40
N GLN A 3 -0.27 16.93 16.04
CA GLN A 3 -0.53 17.48 14.71
C GLN A 3 0.51 17.04 13.66
N VAL A 4 1.74 16.69 14.03
CA VAL A 4 2.77 16.29 13.05
C VAL A 4 2.62 14.82 12.64
N SER A 5 2.41 13.91 13.60
CA SER A 5 2.14 12.49 13.32
C SER A 5 0.81 12.30 12.59
N GLY A 6 -0.23 13.04 12.99
CA GLY A 6 -1.53 13.01 12.30
C GLY A 6 -1.43 13.51 10.84
N ASN A 7 -0.60 14.53 10.58
CA ASN A 7 -0.43 15.08 9.23
C ASN A 7 0.32 14.12 8.29
N LEU A 8 1.32 13.38 8.78
CA LEU A 8 2.06 12.41 7.97
C LEU A 8 1.19 11.19 7.62
N ASP A 9 0.48 10.63 8.60
CA ASP A 9 -0.44 9.52 8.37
C ASP A 9 -1.56 9.93 7.38
N ASP A 10 -2.14 11.12 7.56
CA ASP A 10 -3.16 11.66 6.66
C ASP A 10 -2.61 11.94 5.26
N PHE A 11 -1.39 12.45 5.14
CA PHE A 11 -0.74 12.71 3.86
C PHE A 11 -0.47 11.41 3.09
N VAL A 12 0.11 10.40 3.76
CA VAL A 12 0.40 9.09 3.14
C VAL A 12 -0.91 8.42 2.71
N ARG A 13 -1.92 8.38 3.58
CA ARG A 13 -3.25 7.85 3.25
C ARG A 13 -3.92 8.61 2.10
N LYS A 14 -3.75 9.93 2.01
CA LYS A 14 -4.31 10.76 0.93
C LYS A 14 -3.65 10.47 -0.41
N GLN A 15 -2.32 10.39 -0.48
CA GLN A 15 -1.59 10.05 -1.72
C GLN A 15 -1.94 8.65 -2.21
N ILE A 16 -2.09 7.73 -1.27
CA ILE A 16 -2.49 6.35 -1.52
C ILE A 16 -3.92 6.25 -2.08
N LYS A 17 -4.91 6.92 -1.46
CA LYS A 17 -6.30 6.93 -1.95
C LYS A 17 -6.44 7.50 -3.35
N ILE A 18 -5.59 8.47 -3.72
CA ILE A 18 -5.57 9.03 -5.08
C ILE A 18 -5.11 7.99 -6.11
N ASN A 19 -4.27 7.03 -5.71
CA ASN A 19 -3.79 5.94 -6.58
C ASN A 19 -4.73 4.73 -6.63
N GLN A 20 -5.63 4.55 -5.65
CA GLN A 20 -6.72 3.58 -5.68
C GLN A 20 -7.85 4.11 -6.56
N SER A 21 -7.68 4.04 -7.87
CA SER A 21 -8.59 4.76 -8.73
C SER A 21 -9.97 4.08 -8.83
N PRO A 22 -11.06 4.86 -8.86
CA PRO A 22 -12.40 4.40 -9.24
C PRO A 22 -12.45 3.67 -10.58
N GLU A 23 -11.44 3.86 -11.44
CA GLU A 23 -11.36 3.20 -12.74
C GLU A 23 -11.19 1.69 -12.60
N MET A 24 -10.42 1.19 -11.62
CA MET A 24 -10.21 -0.26 -11.46
C MET A 24 -11.49 -0.99 -11.04
N GLU A 25 -12.24 -0.45 -10.08
CA GLU A 25 -13.55 -1.01 -9.72
C GLU A 25 -14.54 -0.98 -10.89
N ASN A 26 -14.49 0.07 -11.71
CA ASN A 26 -15.33 0.18 -12.89
C ASN A 26 -14.96 -0.87 -13.95
N GLU A 27 -13.67 -1.18 -14.12
CA GLU A 27 -13.23 -2.27 -15.01
C GLU A 27 -13.71 -3.64 -14.53
N PHE A 28 -13.60 -3.95 -13.24
CA PHE A 28 -14.14 -5.21 -12.70
C PHE A 28 -15.66 -5.31 -12.89
N ARG A 29 -16.39 -4.22 -12.64
CA ARG A 29 -17.84 -4.15 -12.93
C ARG A 29 -18.14 -4.38 -14.41
N ASN A 30 -17.36 -3.78 -15.31
CA ASN A 30 -17.50 -3.94 -16.76
C ASN A 30 -17.30 -5.41 -17.18
N ILE A 31 -16.27 -6.07 -16.66
CA ILE A 31 -16.00 -7.49 -16.92
C ILE A 31 -17.18 -8.37 -16.47
N GLN A 32 -17.71 -8.14 -15.26
CA GLN A 32 -18.88 -8.88 -14.75
C GLN A 32 -20.11 -8.70 -15.67
N ASN A 33 -20.37 -7.46 -16.09
CA ASN A 33 -21.49 -7.17 -17.00
C ASN A 33 -21.32 -7.85 -18.37
N GLN A 34 -20.11 -7.85 -18.93
CA GLN A 34 -19.80 -8.54 -20.19
C GLN A 34 -19.96 -10.06 -20.06
N LEU A 35 -19.59 -10.62 -18.92
CA LEU A 35 -19.74 -12.03 -18.61
C LEU A 35 -21.22 -12.42 -18.56
N SER A 36 -22.05 -11.65 -17.85
CA SER A 36 -23.51 -11.86 -17.80
C SER A 36 -24.17 -11.72 -19.17
N ALA A 37 -23.79 -10.69 -19.95
CA ALA A 37 -24.30 -10.50 -21.30
C ALA A 37 -23.93 -11.67 -22.24
N SER A 38 -22.71 -12.20 -22.10
CA SER A 38 -22.25 -13.36 -22.86
C SER A 38 -23.02 -14.63 -22.48
N SER A 39 -23.27 -14.86 -21.19
CA SER A 39 -24.10 -15.96 -20.71
C SER A 39 -25.49 -15.94 -21.35
N GLN A 40 -26.17 -14.78 -21.29
CA GLN A 40 -27.51 -14.62 -21.88
C GLN A 40 -27.51 -14.85 -23.40
N LYS A 41 -26.47 -14.39 -24.10
CA LYS A 41 -26.36 -14.58 -25.55
C LYS A 41 -26.24 -16.05 -25.92
N ILE A 42 -25.45 -16.83 -25.18
CA ILE A 42 -25.31 -18.27 -25.41
C ILE A 42 -26.58 -19.01 -25.03
N GLN A 43 -27.21 -18.68 -23.90
CA GLN A 43 -28.48 -19.30 -23.48
C GLN A 43 -29.56 -19.18 -24.55
N ARG A 44 -29.74 -17.98 -25.15
CA ARG A 44 -30.72 -17.79 -26.24
C ARG A 44 -30.44 -18.62 -27.48
N GLN A 45 -29.17 -18.86 -27.80
CA GLN A 45 -28.80 -19.72 -28.94
C GLN A 45 -29.07 -21.19 -28.61
N ILE A 46 -28.74 -21.62 -27.39
CA ILE A 46 -28.91 -23.00 -26.95
C ILE A 46 -30.38 -23.36 -26.72
N GLU A 47 -31.26 -22.40 -26.36
CA GLU A 47 -32.69 -22.64 -26.14
C GLU A 47 -33.36 -23.30 -27.35
N SER A 48 -32.94 -22.93 -28.55
CA SER A 48 -33.42 -23.53 -29.80
C SER A 48 -32.87 -24.93 -30.09
N ILE A 49 -31.81 -25.35 -29.39
CA ILE A 49 -31.10 -26.63 -29.57
C ILE A 49 -31.47 -27.60 -28.44
N ASP A 50 -31.18 -27.22 -27.19
CA ASP A 50 -31.45 -27.98 -25.98
C ASP A 50 -31.52 -27.05 -24.75
N SER A 51 -32.74 -26.74 -24.31
CA SER A 51 -32.98 -25.90 -23.13
C SER A 51 -32.45 -26.48 -21.80
N THR A 52 -32.18 -27.79 -21.71
CA THR A 52 -31.68 -28.41 -20.48
C THR A 52 -30.26 -27.96 -20.13
N LEU A 53 -29.49 -27.53 -21.13
CA LEU A 53 -28.12 -27.03 -20.99
C LEU A 53 -28.03 -25.63 -20.39
N ASN A 54 -29.13 -24.87 -20.32
CA ASN A 54 -29.15 -23.52 -19.73
C ASN A 54 -28.60 -23.50 -18.30
N SER A 55 -28.93 -24.51 -17.51
CA SER A 55 -28.45 -24.64 -16.13
C SER A 55 -26.93 -24.85 -16.04
N VAL A 56 -26.35 -25.57 -17.01
CA VAL A 56 -24.90 -25.84 -17.08
C VAL A 56 -24.16 -24.58 -17.52
N ILE A 57 -24.70 -23.86 -18.52
CA ILE A 57 -24.16 -22.58 -18.97
C ILE A 57 -24.17 -21.57 -17.82
N GLN A 58 -25.31 -21.42 -17.14
CA GLN A 58 -25.43 -20.49 -16.01
C GLN A 58 -24.40 -20.81 -14.92
N LYS A 59 -24.31 -22.07 -14.48
CA LYS A 59 -23.31 -22.49 -13.47
C LYS A 59 -21.87 -22.21 -13.89
N THR A 60 -21.56 -22.38 -15.18
CA THR A 60 -20.22 -22.12 -15.72
C THR A 60 -19.88 -20.63 -15.64
N TYR A 61 -20.81 -19.77 -16.09
CA TYR A 61 -20.63 -18.33 -16.04
C TYR A 61 -20.63 -17.78 -14.60
N ASP A 62 -21.47 -18.31 -13.71
CA ASP A 62 -21.45 -17.97 -12.28
C ASP A 62 -20.11 -18.33 -11.64
N SER A 63 -19.57 -19.51 -11.98
CA SER A 63 -18.26 -19.94 -11.48
C SER A 63 -17.13 -19.02 -11.96
N ALA A 64 -17.18 -18.56 -13.21
CA ALA A 64 -16.24 -17.58 -13.74
C ALA A 64 -16.39 -16.21 -13.06
N GLY A 65 -17.63 -15.74 -12.84
CA GLY A 65 -17.93 -14.49 -12.14
C GLY A 65 -17.39 -14.50 -10.71
N ASN A 66 -17.62 -15.59 -9.97
CA ASN A 66 -17.08 -15.80 -8.63
C ASN A 66 -15.54 -15.83 -8.60
N ALA A 67 -14.89 -16.35 -9.64
CA ALA A 67 -13.43 -16.35 -9.74
C ALA A 67 -12.86 -14.93 -9.95
N ILE A 68 -13.55 -14.11 -10.76
CA ILE A 68 -13.20 -12.71 -11.00
C ILE A 68 -13.39 -11.88 -9.73
N GLU A 69 -14.49 -12.08 -8.99
CA GLU A 69 -14.73 -11.41 -7.71
C GLU A 69 -13.64 -11.74 -6.68
N LYS A 70 -13.28 -13.02 -6.53
CA LYS A 70 -12.17 -13.43 -5.68
C LYS A 70 -10.83 -12.81 -6.09
N LEU A 71 -10.62 -12.59 -7.39
CA LEU A 71 -9.42 -11.91 -7.89
C LEU A 71 -9.43 -10.43 -7.49
N GLN A 72 -10.56 -9.75 -7.65
CA GLN A 72 -10.76 -8.36 -7.22
C GLN A 72 -10.46 -8.22 -5.72
N ASP A 73 -11.05 -9.06 -4.87
CA ASP A 73 -10.83 -9.03 -3.42
C ASP A 73 -9.36 -9.20 -3.04
N ARG A 74 -8.66 -10.13 -3.71
CA ARG A 74 -7.23 -10.36 -3.49
C ARG A 74 -6.40 -9.14 -3.86
N ILE A 75 -6.71 -8.50 -4.99
CA ILE A 75 -6.01 -7.30 -5.45
C ILE A 75 -6.24 -6.16 -4.46
N LEU A 76 -7.49 -5.89 -4.08
CA LEU A 76 -7.84 -4.85 -3.11
C LEU A 76 -7.15 -5.07 -1.77
N ARG A 77 -7.14 -6.32 -1.28
CA ARG A 77 -6.45 -6.67 -0.04
C ARG A 77 -4.94 -6.44 -0.15
N ARG A 78 -4.31 -6.84 -1.26
CA ARG A 78 -2.87 -6.62 -1.46
C ARG A 78 -2.53 -5.14 -1.48
N ILE A 79 -3.36 -4.33 -2.14
CA ILE A 79 -3.22 -2.88 -2.14
C ILE A 79 -3.27 -2.36 -0.70
N GLN A 80 -4.32 -2.68 0.06
CA GLN A 80 -4.43 -2.27 1.47
C GLN A 80 -3.24 -2.71 2.34
N GLU A 81 -2.74 -3.94 2.12
CA GLU A 81 -1.54 -4.44 2.81
C GLU A 81 -0.30 -3.58 2.48
N THR A 82 -0.07 -3.29 1.20
CA THR A 82 1.04 -2.42 0.77
C THR A 82 0.93 -1.01 1.34
N GLU A 83 -0.29 -0.49 1.46
CA GLU A 83 -0.54 0.83 2.03
C GLU A 83 -0.24 0.89 3.52
N ASN A 84 -0.69 -0.11 4.26
CA ASN A 84 -0.37 -0.21 5.68
C ASN A 84 1.14 -0.37 5.91
N LEU A 85 1.84 -1.13 5.05
CA LEU A 85 3.30 -1.23 5.09
C LEU A 85 3.97 0.11 4.81
N ALA A 86 3.51 0.87 3.81
CA ALA A 86 4.04 2.20 3.52
C ALA A 86 3.86 3.15 4.72
N VAL A 87 2.67 3.18 5.32
CA VAL A 87 2.40 3.97 6.54
C VAL A 87 3.32 3.54 7.69
N GLN A 88 3.52 2.23 7.88
CA GLN A 88 4.43 1.71 8.91
C GLN A 88 5.87 2.17 8.66
N HIS A 89 6.40 2.04 7.45
CA HIS A 89 7.75 2.50 7.12
C HIS A 89 7.92 4.01 7.29
N PHE A 90 6.92 4.81 6.90
CA PHE A 90 6.95 6.25 7.15
C PHE A 90 6.99 6.57 8.64
N ASN A 91 6.22 5.84 9.46
CA ASN A 91 6.23 6.00 10.91
C ASN A 91 7.56 5.54 11.53
N GLU A 92 8.17 4.46 11.05
CA GLU A 92 9.51 4.02 11.47
C GLU A 92 10.57 5.08 11.15
N ILE A 93 10.55 5.63 9.93
CA ILE A 93 11.45 6.72 9.52
C ILE A 93 11.21 7.94 10.41
N HIS A 94 9.95 8.35 10.60
CA HIS A 94 9.61 9.48 11.45
C HIS A 94 10.12 9.28 12.88
N GLN A 95 9.90 8.10 13.48
CA GLN A 95 10.36 7.78 14.84
C GLN A 95 11.89 7.67 14.94
N SER A 96 12.58 7.35 13.85
CA SER A 96 14.04 7.38 13.84
C SER A 96 14.60 8.81 13.91
N ILE A 97 13.90 9.81 13.34
CA ILE A 97 14.34 11.21 13.25
C ILE A 97 13.76 12.06 14.40
N TYR A 98 12.50 11.80 14.78
CA TYR A 98 11.75 12.49 15.83
C TYR A 98 11.13 11.52 16.84
N PRO A 99 11.95 10.74 17.55
CA PRO A 99 11.47 9.85 18.59
C PRO A 99 10.70 10.63 19.67
N SER A 100 9.51 10.16 20.02
CA SER A 100 8.63 10.82 21.01
C SER A 100 8.32 12.30 20.70
N ALA A 101 8.29 12.65 19.41
CA ALA A 101 8.08 14.02 18.92
C ALA A 101 9.16 15.04 19.34
N GLU A 102 10.30 14.58 19.83
CA GLU A 102 11.48 15.40 20.12
C GLU A 102 12.58 15.09 19.09
N PRO A 103 13.47 16.05 18.78
CA PRO A 103 14.64 15.79 17.95
C PRO A 103 15.47 14.59 18.43
N GLN A 104 15.93 13.77 17.48
CA GLN A 104 16.70 12.55 17.74
C GLN A 104 17.80 12.74 18.78
N GLU A 105 18.58 13.82 18.67
CA GLU A 105 19.72 14.13 19.54
C GLU A 105 19.34 14.37 21.01
N ARG A 106 18.07 14.65 21.29
CA ARG A 106 17.55 14.88 22.65
C ARG A 106 17.04 13.62 23.33
N VAL A 107 16.81 12.55 22.55
CA VAL A 107 16.17 11.33 23.04
C VAL A 107 17.10 10.12 22.90
N ILE A 108 17.83 10.03 21.80
CA ILE A 108 18.72 8.90 21.50
C ILE A 108 20.15 9.27 21.86
N SER A 109 20.72 8.54 22.80
CA SER A 109 22.14 8.67 23.19
C SER A 109 23.07 8.21 22.08
N SER A 110 24.22 8.87 21.94
CA SER A 110 25.30 8.47 21.02
C SER A 110 25.76 7.00 21.21
N VAL A 111 25.60 6.45 22.43
CA VAL A 111 25.93 5.04 22.73
C VAL A 111 25.08 4.07 21.90
N TYR A 112 23.83 4.41 21.57
CA TYR A 112 22.97 3.59 20.71
C TYR A 112 23.61 3.40 19.33
N PHE A 113 24.09 4.48 18.72
CA PHE A 113 24.70 4.44 17.38
C PHE A 113 26.05 3.75 17.40
N LEU A 114 26.85 3.96 18.45
CA LEU A 114 28.12 3.27 18.64
C LEU A 114 27.93 1.74 18.73
N ASN A 115 26.91 1.29 19.47
CA ASN A 115 26.59 -0.15 19.55
C ASN A 115 26.06 -0.71 18.22
N LYS A 116 25.29 0.07 17.47
CA LYS A 116 24.64 -0.38 16.23
C LYS A 116 25.60 -0.40 15.04
N TYR A 117 26.47 0.58 14.92
CA TYR A 117 27.35 0.81 13.75
C TYR A 117 28.83 0.62 14.06
N GLY A 118 29.20 0.38 15.32
CA GLY A 118 30.58 0.20 15.75
C GLY A 118 31.38 1.51 15.82
N PRO A 119 32.67 1.43 16.16
CA PRO A 119 33.52 2.63 16.33
C PRO A 119 33.73 3.43 15.04
N GLU A 120 33.64 2.79 13.87
CA GLU A 120 33.76 3.47 12.56
C GLU A 120 32.71 4.56 12.34
N TRP A 121 31.56 4.46 13.01
CA TRP A 121 30.54 5.51 13.00
C TRP A 121 31.08 6.88 13.42
N LEU A 122 32.00 6.92 14.39
CA LEU A 122 32.61 8.18 14.84
C LEU A 122 33.47 8.79 13.73
N ASN A 123 34.15 7.98 12.92
CA ASN A 123 34.92 8.44 11.77
C ASN A 123 33.99 9.09 10.73
N THR A 124 32.83 8.47 10.48
CA THR A 124 31.79 9.03 9.58
C THR A 124 31.26 10.38 10.08
N ILE A 125 31.03 10.54 11.39
CA ILE A 125 30.61 11.83 11.96
C ILE A 125 31.70 12.89 11.78
N MET A 126 32.93 12.57 12.18
CA MET A 126 34.05 13.53 12.15
C MET A 126 34.40 14.00 10.75
N THR A 127 34.10 13.18 9.73
CA THR A 127 34.33 13.54 8.32
C THR A 127 33.20 14.35 7.70
N GLN A 128 31.95 14.14 8.14
CA GLN A 128 30.78 14.81 7.56
C GLN A 128 30.34 16.08 8.32
N ILE A 129 30.67 16.21 9.60
CA ILE A 129 30.22 17.35 10.42
C ILE A 129 31.06 18.60 10.17
N ASP A 130 30.41 19.72 9.90
CA ASP A 130 31.07 21.03 9.84
C ASP A 130 30.94 21.74 11.20
N LEU A 131 32.05 21.84 11.94
CA LEU A 131 32.09 22.47 13.26
C LEU A 131 31.84 23.98 13.23
N ASN A 132 31.95 24.63 12.07
CA ASN A 132 31.69 26.06 11.91
C ASN A 132 30.22 26.35 11.54
N ASN A 133 29.44 25.30 11.25
CA ASN A 133 28.05 25.42 10.86
C ASN A 133 27.10 25.06 12.02
N PHE A 134 26.49 26.08 12.62
CA PHE A 134 25.56 25.92 13.74
C PHE A 134 24.11 25.62 13.32
N LYS A 135 23.83 25.48 12.02
CA LYS A 135 22.50 25.01 11.55
C LYS A 135 22.37 23.51 11.74
N ARG A 136 21.14 22.99 11.66
CA ARG A 136 20.89 21.55 11.68
C ARG A 136 21.63 20.88 10.51
N GLN A 137 22.41 19.86 10.83
CA GLN A 137 23.15 19.05 9.87
C GLN A 137 22.59 17.64 9.85
N SER A 138 22.57 17.01 8.68
CA SER A 138 22.17 15.60 8.50
C SER A 138 23.40 14.78 8.17
N ILE A 139 23.61 13.68 8.91
CA ILE A 139 24.72 12.75 8.68
C ILE A 139 24.17 11.50 8.02
N ASN A 140 24.79 11.09 6.90
CA ASN A 140 24.42 9.85 6.21
C ASN A 140 25.32 8.73 6.75
N LEU A 141 24.69 7.72 7.37
CA LEU A 141 25.34 6.57 7.98
C LEU A 141 25.50 5.41 7.01
#